data_AF-A0A1I2T4U9-F1
#
_entry.id   AF-A0A1I2T4U9-F1
#
_cell.length_a   1.000
_cell.length_b   1.000
_cell.length_c   1.000
_cell.angle_alpha   90.00
_cell.angle_beta   90.00
_cell.angle_gamma   90.00
#
_symmetry.space_group_name_H-M   'P 1'
#
loop_
_entity.id
_entity.type
_entity.pdbx_description
1 polymer ?
#
loop_
_entity_poly.entity_id
_entity_poly.type
_entity_poly.pdbx_seq_one_letter_code
_entity_poly.pdbx_strand_id
1 'polypeptide(L)'
;MKQKEIEKQRLIGKQLMLVDLIHEENDSNTRFSFVSKDDLSKWSRIEKEEIIKLVNTCAYMDDFTMQCNAAKDLAYHKDGSVGSNAYLFYLSTYRRFWYFALMLIDKDSIDGYSHKNAQKNYEEYMKKHQEYPVDEGMANAEFFKNVLEHYVRWFVDCFNNALEDGYDWDVVTRMARIDLSQERFKVLEQI
;
A
#
# COMPACT_ATOMS: atom_id res chain seq x y z
N MET A 1 -0.88 -20.70 -30.12
CA MET A 1 -0.93 -19.28 -29.72
C MET A 1 -2.22 -18.94 -28.97
N LYS A 2 -3.41 -19.18 -29.52
CA LYS A 2 -4.70 -18.88 -28.83
C LYS A 2 -4.94 -19.62 -27.51
N GLN A 3 -4.55 -20.90 -27.41
CA GLN A 3 -4.80 -21.71 -26.21
C GLN A 3 -4.05 -21.21 -24.96
N LYS A 4 -2.76 -20.85 -25.13
CA LYS A 4 -1.94 -20.30 -24.04
C LYS A 4 -2.49 -18.97 -23.51
N GLU A 5 -2.99 -18.12 -24.42
CA GLU A 5 -3.62 -16.85 -24.04
C GLU A 5 -4.91 -17.10 -23.24
N ILE A 6 -5.75 -18.04 -23.67
CA ILE A 6 -6.96 -18.43 -22.94
C ILE A 6 -6.61 -18.97 -21.55
N GLU A 7 -5.56 -19.78 -21.44
CA GLU A 7 -5.09 -20.31 -20.15
C GLU A 7 -4.57 -19.20 -19.23
N LYS A 8 -3.83 -18.22 -19.76
CA LYS A 8 -3.39 -17.04 -19.02
C LYS A 8 -4.59 -16.24 -18.49
N GLN A 9 -5.54 -15.90 -19.35
CA GLN A 9 -6.73 -15.13 -18.96
C GLN A 9 -7.59 -15.87 -17.94
N ARG A 10 -7.69 -17.20 -18.03
CA ARG A 10 -8.36 -18.03 -17.03
C ARG A 10 -7.65 -17.99 -15.67
N LEU A 11 -6.32 -18.01 -15.66
CA LEU A 11 -5.56 -17.90 -14.41
C LEU A 11 -5.79 -16.54 -13.75
N ILE A 12 -5.70 -15.46 -14.51
CA ILE A 12 -5.99 -14.09 -14.04
C ILE A 12 -7.39 -14.02 -13.44
N GLY A 13 -8.41 -14.51 -14.16
CA GLY A 13 -9.79 -14.50 -13.66
C GLY A 13 -9.97 -15.26 -12.34
N LYS A 14 -9.26 -16.38 -12.15
CA LYS A 14 -9.26 -17.11 -10.87
C LYS A 14 -8.56 -16.33 -9.76
N GLN A 15 -7.41 -15.73 -10.06
CA GLN A 15 -6.67 -14.91 -9.09
C GLN A 15 -7.51 -13.71 -8.64
N LEU A 16 -8.13 -12.99 -9.58
CA LEU A 16 -9.03 -11.87 -9.27
C LEU A 16 -10.18 -12.29 -8.35
N MET A 17 -10.86 -13.39 -8.66
CA MET A 17 -11.93 -13.92 -7.82
C MET A 17 -11.44 -14.27 -6.40
N LEU A 18 -10.24 -14.85 -6.28
CA LEU A 18 -9.64 -15.18 -4.98
C LEU A 18 -9.26 -13.94 -4.18
N VAL A 19 -8.69 -12.92 -4.83
CA VAL A 19 -8.35 -11.65 -4.19
C VAL A 19 -9.62 -10.98 -3.65
N ASP A 20 -10.70 -10.96 -4.43
CA ASP A 20 -11.99 -10.41 -4.00
C ASP A 20 -12.53 -11.15 -2.75
N LEU A 21 -12.47 -12.48 -2.75
CA LEU A 21 -12.88 -13.29 -1.59
C LEU A 21 -12.00 -13.01 -0.35
N ILE A 22 -10.68 -12.92 -0.51
CA ILE A 22 -9.76 -12.59 0.60
C ILE A 22 -10.11 -11.23 1.20
N HIS A 23 -10.43 -10.25 0.35
CA HIS A 23 -10.82 -8.92 0.77
C HIS A 23 -12.17 -8.89 1.49
N GLU A 24 -13.17 -9.62 0.98
CA GLU A 24 -14.49 -9.72 1.61
C GLU A 24 -14.42 -10.39 3.00
N GLU A 25 -13.60 -11.43 3.15
CA GLU A 25 -13.36 -12.08 4.45
C GLU A 25 -12.63 -11.16 5.44
N ASN A 26 -11.70 -10.32 4.97
CA ASN A 26 -10.99 -9.37 5.84
C ASN A 26 -11.87 -8.19 6.29
N ASP A 27 -12.75 -7.70 5.42
CA ASP A 27 -13.61 -6.55 5.71
C ASP A 27 -14.83 -6.95 6.56
N SER A 28 -15.31 -8.17 6.37
CA SER A 28 -16.46 -8.67 7.08
C SER A 28 -16.05 -9.18 8.46
N ASN A 29 -16.46 -8.47 9.51
CA ASN A 29 -16.56 -9.03 10.87
C ASN A 29 -17.60 -10.19 10.95
N THR A 30 -18.12 -10.66 9.81
CA THR A 30 -19.05 -11.77 9.74
C THR A 30 -18.26 -13.06 9.80
N ARG A 31 -18.81 -14.04 10.53
CA ARG A 31 -18.17 -15.33 10.82
C ARG A 31 -18.16 -16.26 9.61
N PHE A 32 -17.75 -15.79 8.43
CA PHE A 32 -17.47 -16.64 7.27
C PHE A 32 -16.05 -17.24 7.29
N SER A 33 -15.48 -17.38 8.51
CA SER A 33 -14.16 -17.96 8.82
C SER A 33 -13.96 -19.44 8.47
N PHE A 34 -14.63 -19.96 7.45
CA PHE A 34 -14.63 -21.38 7.06
C PHE A 34 -13.94 -21.66 5.74
N VAL A 35 -13.60 -20.64 4.94
CA VAL A 35 -12.94 -20.91 3.66
C VAL A 35 -11.46 -21.18 3.92
N SER A 36 -11.15 -22.46 4.13
CA SER A 36 -9.78 -22.89 4.31
C SER A 36 -8.97 -22.70 3.02
N LYS A 37 -7.65 -22.56 3.15
CA LYS A 37 -6.74 -22.53 1.99
C LYS A 37 -6.92 -23.77 1.10
N ASP A 38 -7.33 -24.89 1.69
CA ASP A 38 -7.62 -26.14 0.99
C ASP A 38 -8.90 -26.04 0.15
N ASP A 39 -9.92 -25.34 0.64
CA ASP A 39 -11.17 -25.12 -0.11
C ASP A 39 -10.94 -24.16 -1.27
N LEU A 40 -10.21 -23.06 -1.05
CA LEU A 40 -9.81 -22.13 -2.12
C LEU A 40 -9.03 -22.86 -3.22
N SER A 41 -8.05 -23.70 -2.85
CA SER A 41 -7.27 -24.48 -3.80
C SER A 41 -8.16 -25.42 -4.63
N LYS A 42 -9.08 -26.16 -3.98
CA LYS A 42 -10.01 -27.07 -4.66
C LYS A 42 -10.97 -26.35 -5.60
N TRP A 43 -11.56 -25.24 -5.17
CA TRP A 43 -12.55 -24.50 -5.96
C TRP A 43 -11.92 -23.80 -7.16
N SER A 44 -10.78 -23.14 -6.95
CA SER A 44 -10.07 -22.42 -8.01
C SER A 44 -9.25 -23.35 -8.92
N ARG A 45 -8.92 -24.56 -8.45
CA ARG A 45 -7.93 -25.44 -9.07
C ARG A 45 -6.59 -24.72 -9.23
N ILE A 46 -6.15 -24.07 -8.16
CA ILE A 46 -4.84 -23.44 -8.00
C ILE A 46 -4.12 -24.17 -6.87
N GLU A 47 -2.82 -24.37 -7.03
CA GLU A 47 -2.00 -25.06 -6.03
C GLU A 47 -2.03 -24.31 -4.69
N LYS A 48 -1.98 -25.06 -3.59
CA LYS A 48 -2.13 -24.50 -2.24
C LYS A 48 -1.03 -23.48 -1.92
N GLU A 49 0.18 -23.71 -2.40
CA GLU A 49 1.33 -22.82 -2.26
C GLU A 49 1.04 -21.46 -2.91
N GLU A 50 0.40 -21.46 -4.08
CA GLU A 50 0.01 -20.24 -4.78
C GLU A 50 -1.13 -19.51 -4.06
N ILE A 51 -2.08 -20.23 -3.44
CA ILE A 51 -3.08 -19.63 -2.54
C ILE A 51 -2.40 -18.96 -1.33
N ILE A 52 -1.40 -19.62 -0.72
CA ILE A 52 -0.65 -19.04 0.41
C ILE A 52 0.06 -17.77 -0.04
N LYS A 53 0.70 -17.79 -1.21
CA LYS A 53 1.36 -16.63 -1.80
C LYS A 53 0.40 -15.48 -2.02
N LEU A 54 -0.74 -15.73 -2.68
CA LEU A 54 -1.82 -14.75 -2.88
C LEU A 54 -2.29 -14.11 -1.57
N VAL A 55 -2.56 -14.92 -0.54
CA VAL A 55 -3.00 -14.43 0.77
C VAL A 55 -1.93 -13.54 1.43
N ASN A 56 -0.67 -13.97 1.38
CA ASN A 56 0.44 -13.20 1.93
C ASN A 56 0.63 -11.88 1.16
N THR A 57 0.50 -11.91 -0.17
CA THR A 57 0.55 -10.73 -1.03
C THR A 57 -0.56 -9.74 -0.71
N CYS A 58 -1.81 -10.19 -0.64
CA CYS A 58 -2.92 -9.34 -0.21
C CYS A 58 -2.67 -8.74 1.19
N ALA A 59 -2.08 -9.51 2.11
CA ALA A 59 -1.82 -9.04 3.47
C ALA A 59 -0.79 -7.90 3.52
N TYR A 60 0.31 -7.98 2.76
CA TYR A 60 1.29 -6.88 2.76
C TYR A 60 0.87 -5.71 1.86
N MET A 61 0.01 -5.93 0.86
CA MET A 61 -0.53 -4.90 -0.03
C MET A 61 -1.78 -4.19 0.51
N ASP A 62 -2.30 -4.61 1.67
CA ASP A 62 -3.35 -3.91 2.39
C ASP A 62 -2.90 -2.47 2.73
N ASP A 63 -3.79 -1.48 2.53
CA ASP A 63 -3.44 -0.07 2.63
C ASP A 63 -2.91 0.30 4.01
N PHE A 64 -3.59 -0.17 5.06
CA PHE A 64 -3.21 0.09 6.43
C PHE A 64 -1.88 -0.60 6.78
N THR A 65 -1.72 -1.84 6.34
CA THR A 65 -0.49 -2.60 6.54
C THR A 65 0.72 -1.96 5.84
N MET A 66 0.57 -1.52 4.59
CA MET A 66 1.62 -0.78 3.86
C MET A 66 1.98 0.51 4.58
N GLN A 67 1.00 1.29 5.04
CA GLN A 67 1.24 2.54 5.76
C GLN A 67 1.96 2.32 7.09
N CYS A 68 1.59 1.29 7.84
CA CYS A 68 2.27 0.93 9.09
C CYS A 68 3.72 0.51 8.83
N ASN A 69 3.95 -0.33 7.82
CA ASN A 69 5.29 -0.80 7.48
C ASN A 69 6.17 0.34 6.96
N ALA A 70 5.67 1.20 6.08
CA ALA A 70 6.37 2.38 5.59
C ALA A 70 6.72 3.36 6.74
N ALA A 71 5.81 3.56 7.68
CA ALA A 71 6.04 4.46 8.82
C ALA A 71 7.11 3.88 9.77
N LYS A 72 7.05 2.57 9.99
CA LYS A 72 8.04 1.84 10.80
C LYS A 72 9.43 1.90 10.17
N ASP A 73 9.50 1.67 8.87
CA ASP A 73 10.74 1.72 8.10
C ASP A 73 11.38 3.11 8.17
N LEU A 74 10.60 4.17 7.91
CA LEU A 74 11.10 5.55 7.99
C LEU A 74 11.56 5.92 9.40
N ALA A 75 10.80 5.56 10.43
CA ALA A 75 11.17 5.82 11.82
C ALA A 75 12.46 5.10 12.22
N TYR A 76 12.64 3.86 11.77
CA TYR A 76 13.87 3.11 12.01
C TYR A 76 15.08 3.77 11.31
N HIS A 77 14.93 4.20 10.07
CA HIS A 77 16.01 4.85 9.32
C HIS A 77 16.40 6.23 9.86
N LYS A 78 15.45 6.99 10.44
CA LYS A 78 15.71 8.33 11.00
C LYS A 78 16.19 8.30 12.44
N ASP A 79 15.54 7.51 13.30
CA ASP A 79 15.70 7.59 14.76
C ASP A 79 16.25 6.29 15.39
N GLY A 80 16.42 5.22 14.61
CA GLY A 80 16.87 3.92 15.10
C GLY A 80 15.88 3.21 16.04
N SER A 81 14.65 3.70 16.17
CA SER A 81 13.62 3.14 17.07
C SER A 81 12.28 2.93 16.36
N VAL A 82 11.57 1.87 16.77
CA VAL A 82 10.20 1.56 16.32
C VAL A 82 9.28 1.83 17.50
N GLY A 83 8.36 2.79 17.37
CA GLY A 83 7.41 3.19 18.43
C GLY A 83 7.60 4.58 19.01
N SER A 84 8.32 5.47 18.32
CA SER A 84 8.44 6.89 18.68
C SER A 84 7.18 7.68 18.29
N ASN A 85 7.01 8.89 18.85
CA ASN A 85 5.95 9.82 18.39
C ASN A 85 6.09 10.14 16.89
N ALA A 86 7.31 10.09 16.35
CA ALA A 86 7.58 10.24 14.92
C ALA A 86 6.90 9.15 14.08
N TYR A 87 6.90 7.89 14.52
CA TYR A 87 6.17 6.80 13.85
C TYR A 87 4.68 7.13 13.71
N LEU A 88 4.05 7.59 14.80
CA LEU A 88 2.63 7.97 14.77
C LEU A 88 2.38 9.18 13.87
N PHE A 89 3.31 10.13 13.82
CA PHE A 89 3.25 11.25 12.88
C PHE A 89 3.32 10.80 11.42
N TYR A 90 4.24 9.90 11.07
CA TYR A 90 4.36 9.35 9.72
C TYR A 90 3.12 8.56 9.33
N LEU A 91 2.66 7.66 10.20
CA LEU A 91 1.45 6.89 9.96
C LEU A 91 0.24 7.81 9.75
N SER A 92 0.05 8.81 10.62
CA SER A 92 -1.04 9.80 10.49
C SER A 92 -0.94 10.60 9.18
N THR A 93 0.27 10.96 8.78
CA THR A 93 0.56 11.63 7.51
C THR A 93 0.17 10.75 6.32
N TYR A 94 0.56 9.48 6.31
CA TYR A 94 0.19 8.54 5.25
C TYR A 94 -1.31 8.31 5.21
N ARG A 95 -1.98 8.09 6.35
CA ARG A 95 -3.44 7.95 6.42
C ARG A 95 -4.18 9.11 5.76
N ARG A 96 -3.63 10.33 5.86
CA ARG A 96 -4.25 11.54 5.30
C ARG A 96 -3.92 11.75 3.82
N PHE A 97 -2.70 11.45 3.41
CA PHE A 97 -2.17 11.89 2.12
C PHE A 97 -1.85 10.78 1.12
N TRP A 98 -1.96 9.50 1.49
CA TRP A 98 -1.57 8.37 0.62
C TRP A 98 -2.21 8.47 -0.77
N TYR A 99 -3.52 8.72 -0.84
CA TYR A 99 -4.23 8.73 -2.12
C TYR A 99 -3.73 9.88 -3.01
N PHE A 100 -3.53 11.06 -2.42
CA PHE A 100 -2.96 12.20 -3.14
C PHE A 100 -1.53 11.91 -3.61
N ALA A 101 -0.70 11.34 -2.75
CA ALA A 101 0.67 10.95 -3.09
C ALA A 101 0.72 9.98 -4.28
N LEU A 102 -0.13 8.94 -4.26
CA LEU A 102 -0.15 7.92 -5.30
C LEU A 102 -0.84 8.38 -6.59
N MET A 103 -1.91 9.18 -6.51
CA MET A 103 -2.72 9.50 -7.69
C MET A 103 -2.40 10.83 -8.34
N LEU A 104 -1.88 11.81 -7.59
CA LEU A 104 -1.84 13.21 -8.02
C LEU A 104 -0.47 13.86 -7.92
N ILE A 105 0.44 13.35 -7.09
CA ILE A 105 1.77 13.94 -6.92
C ILE A 105 2.73 13.38 -7.97
N ASP A 106 3.34 14.26 -8.76
CA ASP A 106 4.50 13.96 -9.59
C ASP A 106 5.72 14.73 -9.08
N LYS A 107 6.88 14.44 -9.67
CA LYS A 107 8.15 15.05 -9.30
C LYS A 107 8.14 16.58 -9.43
N ASP A 108 7.36 17.13 -10.34
CA ASP A 108 7.31 18.56 -10.63
C ASP A 108 6.36 19.33 -9.70
N SER A 109 5.33 18.64 -9.15
CA SER A 109 4.31 19.24 -8.29
C SER A 109 4.54 19.01 -6.80
N ILE A 110 5.37 18.04 -6.41
CA ILE A 110 5.56 17.65 -5.01
C ILE A 110 6.10 18.78 -4.13
N ASP A 111 6.99 19.61 -4.65
CA ASP A 111 7.58 20.74 -3.92
C ASP A 111 6.51 21.77 -3.56
N GLY A 112 5.73 22.20 -4.55
CA GLY A 112 4.65 23.16 -4.36
C GLY A 112 3.53 22.63 -3.47
N TYR A 113 3.25 21.33 -3.54
CA TYR A 113 2.28 20.68 -2.65
C TYR A 113 2.78 20.66 -1.20
N SER A 114 4.05 20.29 -1.00
CA SER A 114 4.64 20.16 0.33
C SER A 114 4.73 21.50 1.05
N HIS A 115 5.12 22.56 0.35
CA HIS A 115 5.11 23.93 0.90
C HIS A 115 3.73 24.39 1.39
N LYS A 116 2.64 23.96 0.73
CA LYS A 116 1.27 24.36 1.09
C LYS A 116 0.68 23.57 2.25
N ASN A 117 1.15 22.34 2.47
CA ASN A 117 0.46 21.37 3.34
C ASN A 117 1.25 20.96 4.58
N ALA A 118 2.58 21.13 4.61
CA ALA A 118 3.40 20.66 5.73
C ALA A 118 2.96 21.25 7.09
N GLN A 119 2.83 22.58 7.17
CA GLN A 119 2.38 23.27 8.39
C GLN A 119 0.98 22.81 8.82
N LYS A 120 0.05 22.70 7.88
CA LYS A 120 -1.33 22.25 8.15
C LYS A 120 -1.36 20.82 8.67
N ASN A 121 -0.57 19.93 8.08
CA ASN A 121 -0.46 18.55 8.52
C ASN A 121 0.00 18.47 9.97
N TYR A 122 1.07 19.22 10.30
CA TYR A 122 1.60 19.31 11.66
C TYR A 122 0.57 19.84 12.66
N GLU A 123 -0.06 20.97 12.36
CA GLU A 123 -1.08 21.57 13.25
C GLU A 123 -2.26 20.61 13.48
N GLU A 124 -2.75 19.96 12.43
CA GLU A 124 -3.83 18.99 12.57
C GLU A 124 -3.41 17.73 13.33
N TYR A 125 -2.15 17.28 13.20
CA TYR A 125 -1.61 16.18 13.98
C TYR A 125 -1.56 16.55 15.46
N MET A 126 -0.91 17.67 15.80
CA MET A 126 -0.75 18.14 17.18
C MET A 126 -2.11 18.40 17.85
N LYS A 127 -3.13 18.83 17.08
CA LYS A 127 -4.49 18.98 17.58
C LYS A 127 -5.15 17.65 17.95
N LYS A 128 -4.92 16.59 17.16
CA LYS A 128 -5.57 15.27 17.30
C LYS A 128 -4.83 14.32 18.24
N HIS A 129 -3.51 14.44 18.34
CA HIS A 129 -2.62 13.52 19.06
C HIS A 129 -1.79 14.27 20.11
N GLN A 130 -2.47 14.97 21.02
CA GLN A 130 -1.83 15.85 22.02
C GLN A 130 -0.93 15.06 22.99
N GLU A 131 -1.23 13.79 23.18
CA GLU A 131 -0.51 12.85 24.03
C GLU A 131 0.78 12.31 23.38
N TYR A 132 0.97 12.50 22.08
CA TYR A 132 2.14 12.08 21.32
C TYR A 132 2.78 13.26 20.57
N PRO A 133 3.33 14.27 21.27
CA PRO A 133 3.87 15.46 20.63
C PRO A 133 5.10 15.14 19.77
N VAL A 134 5.26 15.89 18.68
CA VAL A 134 6.47 15.88 17.84
C VAL A 134 7.06 17.27 17.73
N ASP A 135 8.35 17.35 17.39
CA ASP A 135 9.06 18.63 17.26
C ASP A 135 8.51 19.48 16.12
N GLU A 136 8.57 20.80 16.27
CA GLU A 136 8.13 21.78 15.26
C GLU A 136 8.88 21.64 13.93
N GLY A 137 10.09 21.06 13.95
CA GLY A 137 10.84 20.70 12.74
C GLY A 137 10.07 19.80 11.78
N MET A 138 9.07 19.04 12.26
CA MET A 138 8.20 18.22 11.42
C MET A 138 7.20 19.02 10.57
N ALA A 139 7.03 20.31 10.84
CA ALA A 139 6.26 21.23 10.00
C ALA A 139 7.02 21.68 8.74
N ASN A 140 8.30 21.31 8.61
CA ASN A 140 9.14 21.68 7.48
C ASN A 140 8.67 21.03 6.17
N ALA A 141 8.60 21.83 5.09
CA ALA A 141 8.13 21.38 3.78
C ALA A 141 9.02 20.29 3.15
N GLU A 142 10.34 20.42 3.27
CA GLU A 142 11.29 19.42 2.75
C GLU A 142 11.17 18.12 3.53
N PHE A 143 11.01 18.18 4.85
CA PHE A 143 10.74 16.98 5.65
C PHE A 143 9.44 16.29 5.24
N PHE A 144 8.36 17.05 5.09
CA PHE A 144 7.07 16.52 4.65
C PHE A 144 7.13 15.90 3.25
N LYS A 145 7.86 16.53 2.32
CA LYS A 145 8.15 15.95 0.99
C LYS A 145 8.82 14.59 1.13
N ASN A 146 9.93 14.52 1.87
CA ASN A 146 10.68 13.27 2.06
C ASN A 146 9.81 12.16 2.67
N VAL A 147 8.91 12.51 3.60
CA VAL A 147 7.93 11.56 4.16
C VAL A 147 7.00 11.03 3.05
N LEU A 148 6.43 11.89 2.21
CA LEU A 148 5.56 11.46 1.11
C LEU A 148 6.30 10.62 0.05
N GLU A 149 7.50 11.03 -0.35
CA GLU A 149 8.33 10.27 -1.31
C GLU A 149 8.69 8.89 -0.76
N HIS A 150 8.97 8.79 0.54
CA HIS A 150 9.22 7.51 1.19
C HIS A 150 8.04 6.55 1.03
N TYR A 151 6.82 7.03 1.25
CA TYR A 151 5.62 6.20 1.06
C TYR A 151 5.42 5.80 -0.40
N VAL A 152 5.67 6.69 -1.35
CA VAL A 152 5.60 6.37 -2.78
C VAL A 152 6.57 5.26 -3.14
N ARG A 153 7.83 5.36 -2.71
CA ARG A 153 8.84 4.33 -2.96
C ARG A 153 8.46 2.99 -2.32
N TRP A 154 8.02 3.02 -1.06
CA TRP A 154 7.55 1.83 -0.37
C TRP A 154 6.39 1.15 -1.12
N PHE A 155 5.43 1.93 -1.60
CA PHE A 155 4.33 1.42 -2.42
C PHE A 155 4.82 0.80 -3.73
N VAL A 156 5.72 1.48 -4.45
CA VAL A 156 6.33 0.98 -5.69
C VAL A 156 7.05 -0.34 -5.47
N ASP A 157 7.82 -0.47 -4.39
CA ASP A 157 8.52 -1.71 -4.03
C ASP A 157 7.54 -2.85 -3.76
N CYS A 158 6.47 -2.61 -2.98
CA CYS A 158 5.43 -3.62 -2.76
C CYS A 158 4.75 -4.06 -4.07
N PHE A 159 4.48 -3.12 -4.98
CA PHE A 159 3.86 -3.39 -6.27
C PHE A 159 4.79 -4.20 -7.19
N ASN A 160 6.06 -3.80 -7.28
CA ASN A 160 7.07 -4.48 -8.08
C ASN A 160 7.32 -5.90 -7.58
N ASN A 161 7.39 -6.11 -6.26
CA ASN A 161 7.51 -7.46 -5.69
C ASN A 161 6.36 -8.37 -6.14
N ALA A 162 5.12 -7.87 -6.17
CA ALA A 162 3.97 -8.64 -6.63
C ALA A 162 4.02 -8.94 -8.14
N LEU A 163 4.51 -7.99 -8.96
CA LEU A 163 4.71 -8.19 -10.39
C LEU A 163 5.84 -9.21 -10.68
N GLU A 164 6.95 -9.12 -9.96
CA GLU A 164 8.08 -10.07 -10.04
C GLU A 164 7.66 -11.48 -9.61
N ASP A 165 6.72 -11.56 -8.67
CA ASP A 165 6.08 -12.79 -8.23
C ASP A 165 5.21 -13.46 -9.31
N GLY A 166 5.00 -12.80 -10.44
CA GLY A 166 4.32 -13.31 -11.63
C GLY A 166 2.84 -12.92 -11.74
N TYR A 167 2.35 -12.03 -10.88
CA TYR A 167 0.98 -11.54 -10.95
C TYR A 167 0.78 -10.56 -12.11
N ASP A 168 -0.39 -10.64 -12.74
CA ASP A 168 -0.77 -9.68 -13.79
C ASP A 168 -1.20 -8.34 -13.17
N TRP A 169 -1.07 -7.25 -13.94
CA TRP A 169 -1.34 -5.88 -13.48
C TRP A 169 -2.70 -5.73 -12.79
N ASP A 170 -3.74 -6.31 -13.39
CA ASP A 170 -5.11 -6.22 -12.88
C ASP A 170 -5.27 -6.94 -11.54
N VAL A 171 -4.48 -8.00 -11.31
CA VAL A 171 -4.44 -8.72 -10.03
C VAL A 171 -3.75 -7.88 -8.97
N VAL A 172 -2.60 -7.28 -9.30
CA VAL A 172 -1.81 -6.47 -8.36
C VAL A 172 -2.55 -5.19 -7.93
N THR A 173 -3.17 -4.49 -8.87
CA THR A 173 -4.05 -3.33 -8.56
C THR A 173 -5.22 -3.72 -7.66
N ARG A 174 -5.84 -4.89 -7.91
CA ARG A 174 -6.91 -5.41 -7.06
C ARG A 174 -6.42 -5.74 -5.65
N MET A 175 -5.26 -6.37 -5.51
CA MET A 175 -4.64 -6.67 -4.21
C MET A 175 -4.38 -5.42 -3.37
N ALA A 176 -3.92 -4.34 -4.01
CA ALA A 176 -3.70 -3.03 -3.37
C ALA A 176 -4.98 -2.21 -3.17
N ARG A 177 -6.15 -2.71 -3.64
CA ARG A 177 -7.43 -1.98 -3.62
C ARG A 177 -7.32 -0.56 -4.21
N ILE A 178 -6.53 -0.40 -5.27
CA ILE A 178 -6.27 0.89 -5.90
C ILE A 178 -6.53 0.83 -7.40
N ASP A 179 -7.25 1.83 -7.91
CA ASP A 179 -7.44 2.02 -9.35
C ASP A 179 -6.29 2.86 -9.92
N LEU A 180 -5.19 2.18 -10.24
CA LEU A 180 -3.95 2.79 -10.72
C LEU A 180 -3.64 2.31 -12.13
N SER A 181 -3.39 3.24 -13.06
CA SER A 181 -2.95 2.89 -14.42
C SER A 181 -1.46 2.59 -14.48
N GLN A 182 -1.03 1.81 -15.47
CA GLN A 182 0.39 1.53 -15.70
C GLN A 182 1.19 2.80 -16.00
N GLU A 183 0.61 3.75 -16.73
CA GLU A 183 1.23 5.04 -17.02
C GLU A 183 1.46 5.84 -15.75
N ARG A 184 0.48 5.85 -14.85
CA ARG A 184 0.62 6.54 -13.57
C ARG A 184 1.67 5.87 -12.69
N PHE A 185 1.71 4.55 -12.65
CA PHE A 185 2.73 3.82 -11.89
C PHE A 185 4.15 4.13 -12.38
N LYS A 186 4.36 4.23 -13.70
CA LYS A 186 5.64 4.67 -14.27
C LYS A 186 6.07 6.08 -13.86
N VAL A 187 5.13 6.94 -13.48
CA VAL A 187 5.45 8.25 -12.90
C VAL A 187 5.89 8.09 -11.45
N LEU A 188 5.25 7.20 -10.69
CA LEU A 188 5.63 6.90 -9.31
C LEU A 188 7.04 6.31 -9.22
N GLU A 189 7.43 5.46 -10.18
CA GLU A 189 8.79 4.88 -10.27
C GLU A 189 9.91 5.92 -10.44
N GLN A 190 9.57 7.18 -10.74
CA GLN A 190 10.54 8.27 -10.93
C GLN A 190 10.77 9.12 -9.67
N ILE A 191 10.00 8.86 -8.61
CA ILE A 191 10.06 9.56 -7.32
C ILE A 191 11.06 8.86 -6.40
#